data_AF-A0A0V8HJU7-F1
#
_entry.id   AF-A0A0V8HJU7-F1
#
_cell.length_a   1.000
_cell.length_b   1.000
_cell.length_c   1.000
_cell.angle_alpha   90.00
_cell.angle_beta   90.00
_cell.angle_gamma   90.00
#
_symmetry.space_group_name_H-M   'P 1'
#
loop_
_entity.id
_entity.type
_entity.pdbx_description
1 polymer ?
#
loop_
_entity_poly.entity_id
_entity_poly.type
_entity_poly.pdbx_seq_one_letter_code
_entity_poly.pdbx_strand_id
1 'polypeptide(L)'
;MFGSVEVIPLNIKVSNEDVLSASHTSSRLKAGKVIKISFLLNKHSSAITYDIDGGSKTYVNVEDCASLTSIERQCLFYDTMFDLEDDVQIEIAGLKRNAEVVSIEINWNGGQYIVSYGARDRTETVYYGIPEKKLKKWNTVNS
;
A
#
# COMPACT_ATOMS: atom_id res chain seq x y z
N MET A 1 13.94 2.09 -6.86
CA MET A 1 13.01 2.68 -7.83
C MET A 1 12.14 3.69 -7.11
N PHE A 2 11.75 4.77 -7.77
CA PHE A 2 10.98 5.86 -7.19
C PHE A 2 9.54 5.81 -7.72
N GLY A 3 8.57 5.87 -6.82
CA GLY A 3 7.14 5.87 -7.14
C GLY A 3 6.41 7.02 -6.45
N SER A 4 5.21 7.31 -6.93
CA SER A 4 4.36 8.36 -6.36
C SER A 4 2.89 7.97 -6.42
N VAL A 5 2.11 8.38 -5.42
CA VAL A 5 0.67 8.10 -5.33
C VAL A 5 -0.06 9.31 -4.77
N GLU A 6 -1.19 9.69 -5.38
CA GLU A 6 -2.02 10.78 -4.88
C GLU A 6 -2.93 10.28 -3.77
N VAL A 7 -2.86 10.92 -2.61
CA VAL A 7 -3.56 10.46 -1.41
C VAL A 7 -4.18 11.59 -0.64
N ILE A 8 -5.20 11.26 0.13
CA ILE A 8 -5.71 12.10 1.21
C ILE A 8 -4.59 12.25 2.26
N PRO A 9 -4.14 13.49 2.59
CA PRO A 9 -3.04 13.70 3.52
C PRO A 9 -3.27 13.10 4.91
N LEU A 10 -2.21 12.62 5.54
CA LEU A 10 -2.28 12.22 6.95
C LEU A 10 -2.72 13.38 7.84
N ASN A 11 -3.45 13.05 8.89
CA ASN A 11 -4.03 13.97 9.86
C ASN A 11 -5.11 14.92 9.32
N ILE A 12 -5.46 14.87 8.03
CA ILE A 12 -6.61 15.62 7.53
C ILE A 12 -7.90 15.07 8.14
N LYS A 13 -8.83 15.97 8.43
CA LYS A 13 -10.15 15.62 8.92
C LYS A 13 -11.12 15.67 7.75
N VAL A 14 -11.63 14.51 7.36
CA VAL A 14 -12.70 14.34 6.39
C VAL A 14 -14.03 14.63 7.08
N SER A 15 -14.80 15.58 6.56
CA SER A 15 -16.13 15.92 7.06
C SER A 15 -17.23 15.10 6.37
N ASN A 16 -18.46 15.15 6.89
CA ASN A 16 -19.59 14.50 6.22
C ASN A 16 -19.93 15.14 4.86
N GLU A 17 -19.70 16.45 4.72
CA GLU A 17 -19.92 17.18 3.47
C GLU A 17 -18.96 16.70 2.38
N ASP A 18 -17.72 16.38 2.76
CA ASP A 18 -16.73 15.81 1.84
C ASP A 18 -17.15 14.45 1.29
N VAL A 19 -17.83 13.65 2.11
CA VAL A 19 -18.30 12.30 1.76
C VAL A 19 -19.57 12.34 0.88
N LEU A 20 -20.42 13.35 1.07
CA LEU A 20 -21.76 13.44 0.47
C LEU A 20 -21.84 14.38 -0.74
N SER A 21 -20.80 15.19 -0.99
CA SER A 21 -20.77 16.14 -2.12
C SER A 21 -20.79 15.47 -3.50
N ALA A 22 -20.42 14.18 -3.60
CA ALA A 22 -20.54 13.39 -4.81
C ALA A 22 -21.97 12.84 -4.96
N SER A 23 -22.79 13.56 -5.73
CA SER A 23 -24.10 13.08 -6.19
C SER A 23 -23.92 11.79 -7.00
N HIS A 24 -24.42 10.66 -6.46
CA HIS A 24 -24.70 9.37 -7.11
C HIS A 24 -23.75 8.17 -6.96
N THR A 25 -22.85 8.12 -5.99
CA THR A 25 -22.21 6.84 -5.62
C THR A 25 -22.11 6.63 -4.13
N SER A 26 -22.26 5.38 -3.67
CA SER A 26 -21.94 5.00 -2.30
C SER A 26 -20.46 5.32 -2.04
N SER A 27 -20.18 6.46 -1.40
CA SER A 27 -18.83 6.79 -0.98
C SER A 27 -18.33 5.68 -0.07
N ARG A 28 -17.20 5.09 -0.46
CA ARG A 28 -16.48 4.14 0.42
C ARG A 28 -15.83 4.90 1.58
N LEU A 29 -15.47 6.18 1.36
CA LEU A 29 -14.88 7.09 2.35
C LEU A 29 -15.85 7.45 3.51
N LYS A 30 -15.30 7.55 4.72
CA LYS A 30 -16.03 7.93 5.94
C LYS A 30 -15.47 9.22 6.52
N ALA A 31 -16.32 10.00 7.19
CA ALA A 31 -15.89 11.16 7.96
C ALA A 31 -15.04 10.71 9.17
N GLY A 32 -14.02 11.50 9.48
CA GLY A 32 -13.03 11.19 10.52
C GLY A 32 -11.65 11.70 10.16
N LYS A 33 -10.64 11.31 10.93
CA LYS A 33 -9.25 11.74 10.72
C LYS A 33 -8.46 10.65 10.02
N VAL A 34 -7.75 10.96 8.93
CA VAL A 34 -6.85 9.98 8.29
C VAL A 34 -5.62 9.79 9.16
N ILE A 35 -5.37 8.56 9.60
CA ILE A 35 -4.24 8.24 10.48
C ILE A 35 -3.23 7.30 9.84
N LYS A 36 -3.64 6.56 8.79
CA LYS A 36 -2.77 5.66 8.03
C LYS A 36 -3.20 5.67 6.57
N ILE A 37 -2.20 5.52 5.71
CA ILE A 37 -2.38 5.35 4.26
C ILE A 37 -1.66 4.05 3.89
N SER A 38 -2.35 3.15 3.21
CA SER A 38 -1.81 1.90 2.71
C SER A 38 -2.03 1.82 1.21
N PHE A 39 -0.93 1.80 0.45
CA PHE A 39 -0.95 1.59 -1.00
C PHE A 39 -0.49 0.17 -1.32
N LEU A 40 -1.36 -0.60 -1.96
CA LEU A 40 -1.07 -1.94 -2.43
C LEU A 40 -0.97 -1.92 -3.95
N LEU A 41 0.20 -2.28 -4.46
CA LEU A 41 0.45 -2.56 -5.86
C LEU A 41 0.53 -4.07 -6.05
N ASN A 42 -0.23 -4.62 -6.98
CA ASN A 42 -0.11 -6.02 -7.38
C ASN A 42 -0.26 -6.16 -8.91
N LYS A 43 -0.02 -7.35 -9.43
CA LYS A 43 -0.03 -7.64 -10.88
C LYS A 43 -1.36 -7.35 -11.58
N HIS A 44 -2.47 -7.36 -10.86
CA HIS A 44 -3.82 -7.21 -11.41
C HIS A 44 -4.42 -5.84 -11.15
N SER A 45 -4.00 -5.16 -10.08
CA SER A 45 -4.55 -3.87 -9.69
C SER A 45 -3.64 -3.13 -8.72
N SER A 46 -3.89 -1.83 -8.62
CA SER A 46 -3.43 -1.00 -7.51
C SER A 46 -4.63 -0.55 -6.69
N ALA A 47 -4.46 -0.48 -5.37
CA ALA A 47 -5.48 -0.04 -4.45
C ALA A 47 -4.87 0.86 -3.38
N ILE A 48 -5.58 1.93 -3.03
CA ILE A 48 -5.26 2.78 -1.89
C ILE A 48 -6.34 2.54 -0.85
N THR A 49 -5.91 2.33 0.39
CA THR A 49 -6.82 2.27 1.54
C THR A 49 -6.34 3.24 2.61
N TYR A 50 -7.29 3.74 3.39
CA TYR A 50 -7.05 4.63 4.51
C TYR A 50 -7.55 3.99 5.79
N ASP A 51 -6.79 4.12 6.87
CA ASP A 51 -7.37 3.94 8.20
C ASP A 51 -7.86 5.31 8.67
N ILE A 52 -9.17 5.39 8.92
CA ILE A 52 -9.83 6.61 9.37
C ILE A 52 -10.23 6.44 10.84
N ASP A 53 -9.81 7.37 11.68
CA ASP A 53 -10.20 7.46 13.09
C ASP A 53 -11.51 8.26 13.24
N GLY A 54 -12.55 7.59 13.74
CA GLY A 54 -13.86 8.17 14.02
C GLY A 54 -13.98 8.96 15.33
N GLY A 55 -12.89 9.11 16.11
CA GLY A 55 -12.86 9.94 17.33
C GLY A 55 -12.60 9.13 18.60
N SER A 56 -13.60 8.40 19.12
CA SER A 56 -13.45 7.62 20.37
C SER A 56 -12.68 6.30 20.19
N LYS A 57 -11.87 6.21 19.14
CA LYS A 57 -11.20 5.04 18.55
C LYS A 57 -12.14 4.00 17.93
N THR A 58 -12.31 4.16 16.63
CA THR A 58 -12.58 3.07 15.70
C THR A 58 -11.75 3.38 14.47
N TYR A 59 -10.80 2.49 14.12
CA TYR A 59 -10.05 2.58 12.88
C TYR A 59 -10.78 1.74 11.84
N VAL A 60 -11.33 2.40 10.83
CA VAL A 60 -11.99 1.72 9.72
C VAL A 60 -11.03 1.74 8.55
N ASN A 61 -10.71 0.56 8.00
CA ASN A 61 -10.02 0.47 6.73
C ASN A 61 -11.01 0.77 5.61
N VAL A 62 -10.66 1.74 4.79
CA VAL A 62 -11.56 2.30 3.79
C VAL A 62 -10.84 2.37 2.46
N GLU A 63 -11.42 1.74 1.44
CA GLU A 63 -10.92 1.86 0.07
C GLU A 63 -11.16 3.27 -0.47
N ASP A 64 -10.12 3.82 -1.09
CA ASP A 64 -10.20 5.11 -1.75
C ASP A 64 -11.04 5.05 -3.02
N CYS A 65 -11.68 6.16 -3.34
CA CYS A 65 -12.37 6.36 -4.59
C CYS A 65 -11.87 7.66 -5.20
N ALA A 66 -11.11 7.56 -6.29
CA ALA A 66 -10.46 8.71 -6.95
C ALA A 66 -11.45 9.81 -7.40
N SER A 67 -12.75 9.55 -7.39
CA SER A 67 -13.80 10.51 -7.76
C SER A 67 -14.22 11.47 -6.63
N LEU A 68 -13.62 11.42 -5.45
CA LEU A 68 -13.92 12.34 -4.35
C LEU A 68 -13.16 13.66 -4.54
N THR A 69 -13.79 14.59 -5.27
CA THR A 69 -13.17 15.85 -5.72
C THR A 69 -13.11 16.96 -4.66
N SER A 70 -13.80 16.84 -3.52
CA SER A 70 -13.88 17.92 -2.52
C SER A 70 -12.67 17.99 -1.58
N ILE A 71 -11.85 16.94 -1.54
CA ILE A 71 -10.70 16.84 -0.63
C ILE A 71 -9.43 17.15 -1.43
N GLU A 72 -8.65 18.12 -0.97
CA GLU A 72 -7.32 18.39 -1.52
C GLU A 72 -6.40 17.18 -1.28
N ARG A 73 -5.88 16.61 -2.36
CA ARG A 73 -4.98 15.45 -2.34
C ARG A 73 -3.54 15.91 -2.48
N GLN A 74 -2.61 15.14 -1.94
CA GLN A 74 -1.19 15.38 -2.09
C GLN A 74 -0.49 14.17 -2.72
N CYS A 75 0.59 14.44 -3.44
CA CYS A 75 1.45 13.38 -3.94
C CYS A 75 2.35 12.86 -2.81
N LEU A 76 2.24 11.58 -2.47
CA LEU A 76 3.20 10.90 -1.60
C LEU A 76 4.19 10.12 -2.44
N PHE A 77 5.46 10.38 -2.18
CA PHE A 77 6.58 9.71 -2.81
C PHE A 77 7.09 8.56 -1.95
N TYR A 78 7.52 7.48 -2.59
CA TYR A 78 8.11 6.32 -1.96
C TYR A 78 9.22 5.73 -2.81
N ASP A 79 10.14 5.04 -2.16
CA ASP A 79 11.18 4.25 -2.81
C ASP A 79 10.97 2.76 -2.54
N THR A 80 11.28 1.94 -3.54
CA THR A 80 11.29 0.47 -3.45
C THR A 80 12.63 -0.07 -3.93
N MET A 81 13.08 -1.21 -3.39
CA MET A 81 14.26 -1.91 -3.91
C MET A 81 13.95 -2.90 -5.03
N PHE A 82 12.70 -3.36 -5.13
CA PHE A 82 12.26 -4.38 -6.07
C PHE A 82 10.98 -3.93 -6.78
N ASP A 83 10.82 -4.40 -8.01
CA ASP A 83 9.61 -4.21 -8.81
C ASP A 83 8.72 -5.44 -8.78
N LEU A 84 7.48 -5.30 -9.26
CA LEU A 84 6.66 -6.47 -9.55
C LEU A 84 7.37 -7.33 -10.61
N GLU A 85 7.20 -8.65 -10.48
CA GLU A 85 7.80 -9.65 -11.35
C GLU A 85 9.32 -9.81 -11.22
N ASP A 86 9.97 -9.05 -10.32
CA ASP A 86 11.38 -9.28 -9.99
C ASP A 86 11.57 -10.68 -9.37
N ASP A 87 12.55 -11.41 -9.89
CA ASP A 87 13.03 -12.66 -9.29
C ASP A 87 13.86 -12.37 -8.03
N VAL A 88 13.45 -12.98 -6.92
CA VAL A 88 14.00 -12.74 -5.59
C VAL A 88 14.26 -14.05 -4.84
N GLN A 89 15.12 -13.96 -3.84
CA GLN A 89 15.30 -14.99 -2.82
C GLN A 89 14.61 -14.56 -1.53
N ILE A 90 13.80 -15.45 -0.98
CA ILE A 90 13.17 -15.32 0.34
C ILE A 90 13.71 -16.38 1.30
N GLU A 91 13.70 -16.09 2.59
CA GLU A 91 14.06 -17.05 3.65
C GLU A 91 12.85 -17.31 4.55
N ILE A 92 12.34 -18.54 4.52
CA ILE A 92 11.19 -18.97 5.30
C ILE A 92 11.63 -20.14 6.18
N ALA A 93 11.50 -19.99 7.51
CA ALA A 93 11.93 -21.00 8.49
C ALA A 93 13.39 -21.48 8.29
N GLY A 94 14.30 -20.56 7.93
CA GLY A 94 15.72 -20.87 7.67
C GLY A 94 16.01 -21.48 6.30
N LEU A 95 14.99 -21.72 5.47
CA LEU A 95 15.14 -22.25 4.12
C LEU A 95 15.07 -21.13 3.08
N LYS A 96 16.10 -21.04 2.24
CA LYS A 96 16.17 -20.11 1.11
C LYS A 96 15.38 -20.67 -0.06
N ARG A 97 14.51 -19.86 -0.65
CA ARG A 97 13.67 -20.21 -1.80
C ARG A 97 13.70 -19.12 -2.85
N ASN A 98 13.55 -19.53 -4.10
CA ASN A 98 13.35 -18.60 -5.21
C ASN A 98 11.87 -18.27 -5.30
N ALA A 99 11.58 -16.99 -5.48
CA ALA A 99 10.23 -16.46 -5.58
C ALA A 99 10.20 -15.27 -6.55
N GLU A 100 9.01 -14.91 -7.00
CA GLU A 100 8.71 -13.73 -7.81
C GLU A 100 7.98 -12.71 -6.94
N VAL A 101 8.33 -11.43 -7.03
CA VAL A 101 7.56 -10.36 -6.36
C VAL A 101 6.20 -10.19 -7.03
N VAL A 102 5.11 -10.42 -6.31
CA VAL A 102 3.74 -10.35 -6.84
C VAL A 102 2.92 -9.19 -6.27
N SER A 103 3.38 -8.61 -5.15
CA SER A 103 2.79 -7.39 -4.61
C SER A 103 3.80 -6.54 -3.85
N ILE A 104 3.57 -5.23 -3.82
CA ILE A 104 4.31 -4.25 -3.03
C ILE A 104 3.30 -3.47 -2.20
N GLU A 105 3.54 -3.36 -0.90
CA GLU A 105 2.68 -2.64 0.02
C GLU A 105 3.49 -1.52 0.68
N ILE A 106 3.02 -0.28 0.53
CA ILE A 106 3.61 0.90 1.15
C ILE A 106 2.65 1.47 2.19
N ASN A 107 3.11 1.55 3.43
CA ASN A 107 2.33 1.99 4.58
C ASN A 107 2.90 3.29 5.17
N TRP A 108 2.10 4.35 5.26
CA TRP A 108 2.45 5.62 5.94
C TRP A 108 1.56 5.84 7.17
N ASN A 109 2.16 6.26 8.29
CA ASN A 109 1.45 6.49 9.56
C ASN A 109 1.89 7.78 10.31
N GLY A 110 2.51 8.72 9.61
CA GLY A 110 2.93 10.02 10.17
C GLY A 110 4.38 10.07 10.64
N GLY A 111 5.07 8.93 10.62
CA GLY A 111 6.54 8.86 10.71
C GLY A 111 7.16 8.66 9.33
N GLN A 112 7.83 7.53 9.15
CA GLN A 112 8.35 7.06 7.86
C GLN A 112 7.35 6.12 7.18
N TYR A 113 7.55 5.87 5.88
CA TYR A 113 6.85 4.79 5.20
C TYR A 113 7.56 3.45 5.44
N ILE A 114 6.77 2.38 5.45
CA ILE A 114 7.27 1.00 5.52
C ILE A 114 6.89 0.32 4.21
N VAL A 115 7.88 -0.22 3.52
CA VAL A 115 7.68 -1.07 2.35
C VAL A 115 7.77 -2.52 2.74
N SER A 116 6.75 -3.28 2.34
CA SER A 116 6.72 -4.73 2.42
C SER A 116 6.30 -5.32 1.08
N TYR A 117 6.61 -6.60 0.90
CA TYR A 117 6.41 -7.28 -0.36
C TYR A 117 5.62 -8.57 -0.16
N GLY A 118 4.87 -8.93 -1.20
CA GLY A 118 4.35 -10.27 -1.41
C GLY A 118 5.22 -10.99 -2.42
N ALA A 119 5.71 -12.19 -2.09
CA ALA A 119 6.52 -13.00 -2.98
C ALA A 119 5.91 -14.40 -3.15
N ARG A 120 5.86 -14.88 -4.38
CA ARG A 120 5.29 -16.18 -4.74
C ARG A 120 6.39 -17.16 -5.11
N ASP A 121 6.46 -18.29 -4.40
CA ASP A 121 7.45 -19.33 -4.70
C ASP A 121 6.98 -20.27 -5.82
N ARG A 122 7.86 -21.19 -6.24
CA ARG A 122 7.56 -22.18 -7.31
C ARG A 122 6.46 -23.19 -6.97
N THR A 123 6.01 -23.24 -5.72
CA THR A 123 4.86 -24.06 -5.31
C THR A 123 3.54 -23.29 -5.39
N GLU A 124 3.56 -22.09 -5.99
CA GLU A 124 2.46 -21.13 -6.06
C GLU A 124 2.02 -20.61 -4.67
N THR A 125 2.84 -20.81 -3.62
CA THR A 125 2.57 -20.26 -2.30
C THR A 125 2.98 -18.79 -2.25
N VAL A 126 2.06 -17.91 -1.87
CA VAL A 126 2.33 -16.47 -1.71
C VAL A 126 2.58 -16.12 -0.25
N TYR A 127 3.71 -15.46 0.00
CA TYR A 127 4.12 -14.98 1.31
C TYR A 127 4.03 -13.45 1.34
N TYR A 128 3.24 -12.90 2.26
CA TYR A 128 3.00 -11.46 2.38
C TYR A 128 3.76 -10.84 3.56
N GLY A 129 3.85 -9.51 3.58
CA GLY A 129 4.44 -8.76 4.69
C GLY A 129 5.96 -8.95 4.81
N ILE A 130 6.63 -9.35 3.73
CA ILE A 130 8.08 -9.55 3.73
C ILE A 130 8.75 -8.19 3.78
N PRO A 131 9.52 -7.84 4.84
CA PRO A 131 10.22 -6.57 4.90
C PRO A 131 11.29 -6.51 3.82
N GLU A 132 11.47 -5.33 3.21
CA GLU A 132 12.44 -5.10 2.13
C GLU A 132 13.82 -5.70 2.42
N LYS A 133 14.36 -5.47 3.62
CA LYS A 133 15.67 -5.97 4.07
C LYS A 133 15.83 -7.50 4.09
N LYS A 134 14.73 -8.25 4.00
CA LYS A 134 14.74 -9.72 3.98
C LYS A 134 14.71 -10.30 2.56
N LEU A 135 14.43 -9.48 1.55
CA LEU A 135 14.49 -9.87 0.15
C LEU A 135 15.89 -9.66 -0.40
N LYS A 136 16.31 -10.56 -1.28
CA LYS A 136 17.58 -10.44 -2.02
C LYS A 136 17.29 -10.66 -3.49
N LYS A 137 17.89 -9.87 -4.38
CA LYS A 137 17.81 -10.12 -5.82
C LYS A 137 18.33 -11.52 -6.10
N TRP A 138 17.54 -12.32 -6.81
CA TRP A 138 17.99 -13.64 -7.25
C TRP A 138 18.92 -13.43 -8.44
N ASN A 139 20.20 -13.81 -8.26
CA ASN A 139 21.27 -13.82 -9.26
C ASN A 139 20.89 -13.28 -10.66
N THR A 140 21.02 -11.97 -10.87
CA THR A 140 21.48 -11.49 -12.18
C THR A 140 22.88 -12.04 -12.34
N VAL A 141 23.01 -13.08 -13.15
CA VAL A 141 24.30 -13.59 -13.59
C VAL A 141 25.03 -12.41 -14.23
N ASN A 142 26.08 -11.90 -13.57
CA ASN A 142 27.07 -11.09 -14.26
C ASN A 142 27.61 -11.99 -15.38
N SER A 143 27.25 -11.64 -16.61
CA SER A 143 27.84 -12.21 -17.83
C SER A 143 29.27 -11.71 -17.98
#